data_AF-A0A7X1B7E9-F1
#
_entry.id   AF-A0A7X1B7E9-F1
#
_cell.length_a   1.000
_cell.length_b   1.000
_cell.length_c   1.000
_cell.angle_alpha   90.00
_cell.angle_beta   90.00
_cell.angle_gamma   90.00
#
_symmetry.space_group_name_H-M   'P 1'
#
loop_
_entity.id
_entity.type
_entity.pdbx_description
1 polymer ?
#
loop_
_entity_poly.entity_id
_entity_poly.type
_entity_poly.pdbx_seq_one_letter_code
_entity_poly.pdbx_strand_id
1 'polypeptide(L)'
;MTVHQPMKSRLLLFAVSLLYSIFSYSTLAASREAQTKPNSNELEDTFRALQKRLETLSNETGTNELLRLHFRSVKAQIEAEWARSTLREPSELSETYELISTIQAGFQSEASEWDAYLDGRRSLLMSYISAYDQSVQYYFLGLPKDWDPAKTYPLFLELHGAGNPHPLSRIAKKLGSTPQAEDSQGYTVPKVYAEIDRSGYWVYPFCRGNMGYREIAEVDVLETYDHIHKLFSIDPNRRYLYGFSMGGGGTWRIAQRTPDRWAAACSFAPSVHRDENTRYLVSNLIQVPFKIMTGSEDFLLPDYHKILGKLEAAGVPKPDARIIPGLPHHYLMDLQAEGVEWLKQFTRKRPDAFVFTTDDDLPESSRTKRTSVNECWGVTLKRIHPEARFARAKVSRENQVLTIETTGASSISLDFSEPDGLGMKGYLTIVLNGITVYQGDSKPLSFDI
;
A
#
# COMPACT_ATOMS: atom_id res chain seq x y z
N MET A 1 41.73 42.08 -3.12
CA MET A 1 42.01 42.07 -1.67
C MET A 1 40.85 41.41 -0.97
N THR A 2 41.16 40.25 -0.41
CA THR A 2 40.35 39.36 0.42
C THR A 2 40.03 40.02 1.77
N VAL A 3 38.81 39.86 2.27
CA VAL A 3 38.56 39.76 3.72
C VAL A 3 37.52 38.68 3.97
N HIS A 4 38.00 37.54 4.46
CA HIS A 4 37.23 36.48 5.11
C HIS A 4 36.80 36.94 6.51
N GLN A 5 35.56 36.64 6.89
CA GLN A 5 35.15 36.52 8.30
C GLN A 5 34.49 35.15 8.55
N PRO A 6 34.60 34.59 9.76
CA PRO A 6 34.87 33.17 9.94
C PRO A 6 33.65 32.32 10.28
N MET A 7 33.69 31.11 9.71
CA MET A 7 32.81 29.95 9.85
C MET A 7 32.77 29.31 11.27
N LYS A 8 33.05 30.06 12.35
CA LYS A 8 33.22 29.48 13.70
C LYS A 8 31.99 29.57 14.61
N SER A 9 31.00 30.43 14.34
CA SER A 9 29.81 30.57 15.17
C SER A 9 28.68 29.58 14.83
N ARG A 10 28.60 29.09 13.58
CA ARG A 10 27.59 28.10 13.15
C ARG A 10 27.91 26.66 13.58
N LEU A 11 29.20 26.31 13.74
CA LEU A 11 29.58 25.00 14.27
C LEU A 11 29.26 24.85 15.77
N LEU A 12 29.26 25.95 16.53
CA LEU A 12 29.00 25.91 17.97
C LEU A 12 27.51 25.69 18.28
N LEU A 13 26.59 26.28 17.50
CA LEU A 13 25.15 26.01 17.64
C LEU A 13 24.75 24.60 17.18
N PHE A 14 25.43 24.05 16.16
CA PHE A 14 25.21 22.66 15.74
C PHE A 14 25.74 21.66 16.77
N ALA A 15 26.89 21.94 17.40
CA ALA A 15 27.46 21.10 18.45
C ALA A 15 26.61 21.13 19.74
N VAL A 16 26.06 22.28 20.13
CA VAL A 16 25.20 22.39 21.32
C VAL A 16 23.85 21.70 21.11
N SER A 17 23.29 21.74 19.89
CA SER A 17 22.05 21.04 19.56
C SER A 17 22.26 19.51 19.51
N LEU A 18 23.39 19.05 18.95
CA LEU A 18 23.75 17.64 18.93
C LEU A 18 24.06 17.10 20.35
N LEU A 19 24.70 17.91 21.20
CA LEU A 19 24.97 17.55 22.59
C LEU A 19 23.70 17.54 23.46
N TYR A 20 22.74 18.44 23.23
CA TYR A 20 21.42 18.37 23.87
C TYR A 20 20.65 17.12 23.42
N SER A 21 20.68 16.77 22.13
CA SER A 21 20.08 15.51 21.64
C SER A 21 20.73 14.28 22.27
N ILE A 22 22.06 14.26 22.44
CA ILE A 22 22.79 13.14 23.07
C ILE A 22 22.51 13.08 24.59
N PHE A 23 22.37 14.22 25.27
CA PHE A 23 22.00 14.28 26.70
C PHE A 23 20.53 13.90 26.95
N SER A 24 19.62 14.28 26.05
CA SER A 24 18.21 13.87 26.10
C SER A 24 18.04 12.39 25.77
N TYR A 25 18.82 11.85 24.84
CA TYR A 25 18.89 10.41 24.56
C TYR A 25 19.41 9.62 25.77
N SER A 26 20.47 10.08 26.43
CA SER A 26 21.05 9.38 27.59
C SER A 26 20.20 9.50 28.85
N THR A 27 19.43 10.57 29.04
CA THR A 27 18.49 10.69 30.16
C THR A 27 17.17 9.94 29.93
N LEU A 28 16.61 9.92 28.70
CA LEU A 28 15.47 9.04 28.39
C LEU A 28 15.89 7.56 28.36
N ALA A 29 17.06 7.22 27.81
CA ALA A 29 17.60 5.87 27.83
C ALA A 29 17.91 5.41 29.26
N ALA A 30 18.51 6.27 30.11
CA ALA A 30 18.74 5.95 31.51
C ALA A 30 17.43 5.82 32.33
N SER A 31 16.38 6.56 31.96
CA SER A 31 15.04 6.39 32.57
C SER A 31 14.29 5.14 32.08
N ARG A 32 14.57 4.67 30.85
CA ARG A 32 14.11 3.38 30.30
C ARG A 32 14.90 2.20 30.86
N GLU A 33 16.20 2.37 31.11
CA GLU A 33 17.07 1.35 31.73
C GLU A 33 16.74 1.10 33.21
N ALA A 34 15.92 1.95 33.84
CA ALA A 34 15.42 1.74 35.19
C ALA A 34 14.16 0.85 35.26
N GLN A 35 13.57 0.46 34.13
CA GLN A 35 12.59 -0.64 34.09
C GLN A 35 13.35 -1.96 33.93
N THR A 36 13.24 -2.82 34.94
CA THR A 36 13.76 -4.19 34.89
C THR A 36 13.34 -4.85 33.58
N LYS A 37 14.33 -5.24 32.75
CA LYS A 37 14.07 -5.99 31.52
C LYS A 37 13.20 -7.21 31.87
N PRO A 38 12.06 -7.40 31.20
CA PRO A 38 11.18 -8.51 31.52
C PRO A 38 11.94 -9.82 31.30
N ASN A 39 11.81 -10.74 32.25
CA ASN A 39 12.33 -12.09 32.02
C ASN A 39 11.43 -12.82 31.01
N SER A 40 11.92 -13.89 30.41
CA SER A 40 11.19 -14.65 29.37
C SER A 40 9.78 -15.10 29.79
N ASN A 41 9.56 -15.32 31.10
CA ASN A 41 8.29 -15.78 31.62
C ASN A 41 7.22 -14.67 31.60
N GLU A 42 7.60 -13.41 31.80
CA GLU A 42 6.66 -12.28 31.76
C GLU A 42 6.11 -12.05 30.34
N LEU A 43 6.93 -12.20 29.31
CA LEU A 43 6.48 -12.15 27.92
C LEU A 43 5.52 -13.30 27.61
N GLU A 44 5.86 -14.51 28.04
CA GLU A 44 5.00 -15.69 27.85
C GLU A 44 3.64 -15.51 28.51
N ASP A 45 3.61 -15.06 29.76
CA ASP A 45 2.39 -14.83 30.52
C ASP A 45 1.52 -13.74 29.86
N THR A 46 2.14 -12.65 29.42
CA THR A 46 1.45 -11.55 28.72
C THR A 46 0.86 -12.03 27.39
N PHE A 47 1.64 -12.80 26.62
CA PHE A 47 1.18 -13.42 25.37
C PHE A 47 -0.03 -14.34 25.62
N ARG A 48 0.07 -15.27 26.58
CA ARG A 48 -1.01 -16.22 26.92
C ARG A 48 -2.27 -15.50 27.40
N ALA A 49 -2.11 -14.45 28.19
CA ALA A 49 -3.23 -13.64 28.68
C ALA A 49 -3.95 -12.91 27.52
N LEU A 50 -3.20 -12.30 26.60
CA LEU A 50 -3.78 -11.65 25.42
C LEU A 50 -4.46 -12.66 24.49
N GLN A 51 -3.82 -13.81 24.24
CA GLN A 51 -4.41 -14.88 23.45
C GLN A 51 -5.76 -15.33 24.02
N LYS A 52 -5.81 -15.61 25.32
CA LYS A 52 -7.03 -16.01 26.02
C LYS A 52 -8.11 -14.92 25.93
N ARG A 53 -7.74 -13.64 26.08
CA ARG A 53 -8.68 -12.51 25.93
C ARG A 53 -9.30 -12.47 24.53
N LEU A 54 -8.49 -12.63 23.49
CA LEU A 54 -8.97 -12.64 22.10
C LEU A 54 -9.90 -13.83 21.81
N GLU A 55 -9.60 -15.01 22.38
CA GLU A 55 -10.45 -16.20 22.26
C GLU A 55 -11.80 -16.01 22.97
N THR A 56 -11.79 -15.46 24.19
CA THR A 56 -13.02 -15.09 24.91
C THR A 56 -13.86 -14.10 24.10
N LEU A 57 -13.25 -13.00 23.64
CA LEU A 57 -13.93 -11.99 22.83
C LEU A 57 -14.50 -12.59 21.54
N SER A 58 -13.75 -13.44 20.85
CA SER A 58 -14.19 -14.17 19.66
C SER A 58 -15.45 -14.99 19.91
N ASN A 59 -15.58 -15.64 21.07
CA ASN A 59 -16.77 -16.42 21.44
C ASN A 59 -17.95 -15.52 21.85
N GLU A 60 -17.67 -14.34 22.38
CA GLU A 60 -18.68 -13.35 22.80
C GLU A 60 -19.24 -12.52 21.64
N THR A 61 -18.58 -12.49 20.46
CA THR A 61 -19.00 -11.70 19.28
C THR A 61 -20.38 -12.05 18.70
N GLY A 62 -21.02 -13.12 19.15
CA GLY A 62 -22.31 -13.56 18.61
C GLY A 62 -22.20 -13.86 17.12
N THR A 63 -23.04 -13.21 16.29
CA THR A 63 -23.06 -13.40 14.82
C THR A 63 -22.17 -12.40 14.06
N ASN A 64 -21.37 -11.57 14.74
CA ASN A 64 -20.50 -10.61 14.06
C ASN A 64 -19.22 -11.28 13.54
N GLU A 65 -19.32 -11.87 12.34
CA GLU A 65 -18.21 -12.57 11.69
C GLU A 65 -17.03 -11.65 11.38
N LEU A 66 -17.27 -10.36 11.10
CA LEU A 66 -16.20 -9.42 10.79
C LEU A 66 -15.35 -9.11 12.03
N LEU A 67 -15.98 -8.90 13.19
CA LEU A 67 -15.27 -8.71 14.44
C LEU A 67 -14.56 -10.00 14.90
N ARG A 68 -15.16 -11.16 14.66
CA ARG A 68 -14.50 -12.45 14.91
C ARG A 68 -13.25 -12.62 14.03
N LEU A 69 -13.34 -12.27 12.75
CA LEU A 69 -12.20 -12.28 11.83
C LEU A 69 -11.12 -11.28 12.27
N HIS A 70 -11.50 -10.12 12.82
CA HIS A 70 -10.56 -9.18 13.40
C HIS A 70 -9.76 -9.79 14.56
N PHE A 71 -10.43 -10.37 15.57
CA PHE A 71 -9.74 -10.97 16.71
C PHE A 71 -8.85 -12.15 16.30
N ARG A 72 -9.33 -12.99 15.37
CA ARG A 72 -8.51 -14.06 14.78
C ARG A 72 -7.28 -13.51 14.06
N SER A 73 -7.43 -12.41 13.35
CA SER A 73 -6.33 -11.75 12.62
C SER A 73 -5.26 -11.22 13.57
N VAL A 74 -5.68 -10.59 14.67
CA VAL A 74 -4.78 -10.09 15.72
C VAL A 74 -4.06 -11.26 16.40
N LYS A 75 -4.81 -12.30 16.76
CA LYS A 75 -4.25 -13.52 17.36
C LYS A 75 -3.17 -14.14 16.49
N ALA A 76 -3.43 -14.30 15.19
CA ALA A 76 -2.47 -14.89 14.26
C ALA A 76 -1.16 -14.08 14.16
N GLN A 77 -1.23 -12.74 14.19
CA GLN A 77 -0.04 -11.89 14.17
C GLN A 77 0.78 -12.01 15.45
N ILE A 78 0.10 -12.09 16.60
CA ILE A 78 0.75 -12.27 17.90
C ILE A 78 1.38 -13.67 18.00
N GLU A 79 0.68 -14.74 17.58
CA GLU A 79 1.21 -16.11 17.53
C GLU A 79 2.44 -16.21 16.62
N ALA A 80 2.42 -15.56 15.46
CA ALA A 80 3.56 -15.51 14.56
C ALA A 80 4.77 -14.78 15.17
N GLU A 81 4.55 -13.67 15.90
CA GLU A 81 5.63 -12.98 16.60
C GLU A 81 6.13 -13.77 17.81
N TRP A 82 5.25 -14.44 18.55
CA TRP A 82 5.65 -15.31 19.65
C TRP A 82 6.59 -16.41 19.17
N ALA A 83 6.25 -17.11 18.08
CA ALA A 83 7.11 -18.13 17.49
C ALA A 83 8.48 -17.56 17.03
N ARG A 84 8.54 -16.30 16.57
CA ARG A 84 9.82 -15.63 16.27
C ARG A 84 10.61 -15.30 17.54
N SER A 85 9.92 -14.85 18.59
CA SER A 85 10.53 -14.45 19.85
C SER A 85 11.21 -15.62 20.57
N THR A 86 10.70 -16.85 20.45
CA THR A 86 11.32 -18.05 21.02
C THR A 86 12.67 -18.43 20.40
N LEU A 87 13.04 -17.79 19.28
CA LEU A 87 14.33 -17.99 18.60
C LEU A 87 15.35 -16.89 18.91
N ARG A 88 15.00 -15.92 19.75
CA ARG A 88 15.82 -14.74 20.07
C ARG A 88 16.30 -14.77 21.52
N GLU A 89 17.35 -14.02 21.80
CA GLU A 89 17.83 -13.86 23.17
C GLU A 89 16.86 -13.00 23.99
N PRO A 90 16.61 -13.30 25.28
CA PRO A 90 15.68 -12.52 26.10
C PRO A 90 16.00 -11.01 26.15
N SER A 91 17.28 -10.65 26.01
CA SER A 91 17.74 -9.26 25.96
C SER A 91 17.24 -8.48 24.74
N GLU A 92 16.78 -9.17 23.70
CA GLU A 92 16.25 -8.61 22.44
C GLU A 92 14.71 -8.47 22.45
N LEU A 93 14.04 -8.94 23.51
CA LEU A 93 12.57 -9.07 23.55
C LEU A 93 11.84 -7.88 24.20
N SER A 94 12.57 -6.87 24.68
CA SER A 94 11.96 -5.71 25.37
C SER A 94 10.92 -5.01 24.50
N GLU A 95 11.24 -4.76 23.22
CA GLU A 95 10.29 -4.12 22.30
C GLU A 95 9.06 -5.01 22.06
N THR A 96 9.25 -6.31 21.83
CA THR A 96 8.14 -7.26 21.63
C THR A 96 7.22 -7.29 22.86
N TYR A 97 7.78 -7.29 24.07
CA TYR A 97 7.02 -7.21 25.32
C TYR A 97 6.20 -5.92 25.42
N GLU A 98 6.82 -4.77 25.17
CA GLU A 98 6.15 -3.46 25.20
C GLU A 98 4.98 -3.41 24.19
N LEU A 99 5.20 -3.95 22.98
CA LEU A 99 4.20 -3.98 21.92
C LEU A 99 3.01 -4.89 22.28
N ILE A 100 3.27 -6.10 22.77
CA ILE A 100 2.20 -7.02 23.19
C ILE A 100 1.42 -6.44 24.38
N SER A 101 2.11 -5.87 25.36
CA SER A 101 1.48 -5.22 26.51
C SER A 101 0.59 -4.04 26.08
N THR A 102 1.05 -3.25 25.11
CA THR A 102 0.27 -2.13 24.55
C THR A 102 -0.99 -2.62 23.85
N ILE A 103 -0.89 -3.69 23.05
CA ILE A 103 -2.04 -4.31 22.39
C ILE A 103 -3.02 -4.86 23.45
N GLN A 104 -2.51 -5.53 24.49
CA GLN A 104 -3.32 -6.08 25.57
C GLN A 104 -4.11 -5.00 26.31
N ALA A 105 -3.48 -3.89 26.67
CA ALA A 105 -4.15 -2.74 27.28
C ALA A 105 -5.26 -2.19 26.38
N GLY A 106 -5.05 -2.22 25.06
CA GLY A 106 -6.07 -1.91 24.05
C GLY A 106 -7.34 -2.75 24.21
N PHE A 107 -7.20 -4.08 24.28
CA PHE A 107 -8.31 -5.06 24.42
C PHE A 107 -8.90 -5.17 25.83
N GLN A 108 -8.33 -4.45 26.79
CA GLN A 108 -8.94 -4.15 28.09
C GLN A 108 -9.81 -2.87 28.05
N SER A 109 -9.85 -2.19 26.91
CA SER A 109 -10.58 -0.94 26.68
C SER A 109 -11.36 -1.00 25.35
N GLU A 110 -11.46 0.11 24.62
CA GLU A 110 -12.28 0.26 23.42
C GLU A 110 -11.95 -0.70 22.27
N ALA A 111 -10.81 -1.41 22.26
CA ALA A 111 -10.51 -2.38 21.19
C ALA A 111 -11.34 -3.66 21.31
N SER A 112 -12.05 -3.91 22.42
CA SER A 112 -13.05 -4.98 22.49
C SER A 112 -14.42 -4.58 21.93
N GLU A 113 -14.64 -3.28 21.70
CA GLU A 113 -15.98 -2.75 21.43
C GLU A 113 -16.23 -2.60 19.93
N TRP A 114 -17.26 -3.28 19.42
CA TRP A 114 -17.63 -3.20 18.01
C TRP A 114 -17.89 -1.76 17.54
N ASP A 115 -18.55 -0.97 18.38
CA ASP A 115 -18.92 0.41 18.07
C ASP A 115 -17.70 1.29 17.80
N ALA A 116 -16.54 1.02 18.41
CA ALA A 116 -15.31 1.76 18.15
C ALA A 116 -14.81 1.60 16.70
N TYR A 117 -15.19 0.51 16.01
CA TYR A 117 -14.86 0.29 14.60
C TYR A 117 -15.95 0.86 13.68
N LEU A 118 -17.22 0.79 14.09
CA LEU A 118 -18.35 1.36 13.36
C LEU A 118 -18.41 2.89 13.42
N ASP A 119 -17.87 3.53 14.43
CA ASP A 119 -17.79 4.99 14.51
C ASP A 119 -16.46 5.55 13.97
N GLY A 120 -15.51 4.69 13.64
CA GLY A 120 -14.22 5.03 13.03
C GLY A 120 -13.16 5.50 14.04
N ARG A 121 -13.38 5.32 15.36
CA ARG A 121 -12.32 5.52 16.36
C ARG A 121 -11.18 4.51 16.21
N ARG A 122 -11.48 3.32 15.69
CA ARG A 122 -10.53 2.23 15.46
C ARG A 122 -10.66 1.65 14.06
N SER A 123 -9.57 1.06 13.61
CA SER A 123 -9.51 0.27 12.38
C SER A 123 -9.40 -1.20 12.70
N LEU A 124 -10.14 -2.03 11.97
CA LEU A 124 -10.03 -3.48 12.04
C LEU A 124 -8.65 -3.91 11.53
N LEU A 125 -8.07 -4.92 12.15
CA LEU A 125 -6.94 -5.67 11.61
C LEU A 125 -7.47 -6.88 10.84
N MET A 126 -7.06 -7.01 9.58
CA MET A 126 -7.40 -8.14 8.72
C MET A 126 -6.12 -8.87 8.34
N SER A 127 -6.08 -10.19 8.52
CA SER A 127 -4.93 -11.02 8.18
C SER A 127 -5.27 -12.07 7.12
N TYR A 128 -4.27 -12.47 6.34
CA TYR A 128 -4.35 -13.57 5.38
C TYR A 128 -3.01 -14.33 5.33
N ILE A 129 -3.04 -15.52 4.75
CA ILE A 129 -1.83 -16.31 4.46
C ILE A 129 -1.38 -15.93 3.05
N SER A 130 -0.15 -15.43 2.92
CA SER A 130 0.44 -15.13 1.61
C SER A 130 0.63 -16.42 0.82
N ALA A 131 0.14 -16.45 -0.42
CA ALA A 131 0.33 -17.60 -1.29
C ALA A 131 1.80 -17.74 -1.72
N TYR A 132 2.56 -16.64 -1.68
CA TYR A 132 3.97 -16.59 -2.07
C TYR A 132 4.87 -17.41 -1.14
N ASP A 133 4.78 -17.22 0.18
CA ASP A 133 5.67 -17.86 1.17
C ASP A 133 4.96 -18.47 2.38
N GLN A 134 3.63 -18.55 2.38
CA GLN A 134 2.81 -19.08 3.47
C GLN A 134 2.92 -18.30 4.79
N SER A 135 3.51 -17.10 4.78
CA SER A 135 3.55 -16.24 5.95
C SER A 135 2.22 -15.52 6.19
N VAL A 136 1.92 -15.20 7.46
CA VAL A 136 0.73 -14.42 7.82
C VAL A 136 1.00 -12.93 7.61
N GLN A 137 0.25 -12.31 6.71
CA GLN A 137 0.30 -10.88 6.42
C GLN A 137 -0.96 -10.17 6.92
N TYR A 138 -0.91 -8.84 7.01
CA TYR A 138 -2.03 -8.06 7.51
C TYR A 138 -2.16 -6.67 6.87
N TYR A 139 -3.36 -6.13 6.97
CA TYR A 139 -3.68 -4.73 6.73
C TYR A 139 -4.68 -4.21 7.76
N PHE A 140 -4.73 -2.89 7.91
CA PHE A 140 -5.82 -2.22 8.61
C PHE A 140 -6.95 -1.87 7.67
N LEU A 141 -8.18 -2.00 8.17
CA LEU A 141 -9.42 -1.72 7.48
C LEU A 141 -10.24 -0.70 8.29
N GLY A 142 -10.45 0.47 7.71
CA GLY A 142 -11.44 1.44 8.15
C GLY A 142 -12.76 1.24 7.40
N LEU A 143 -13.88 1.26 8.13
CA LEU A 143 -15.21 1.10 7.53
C LEU A 143 -15.82 2.46 7.13
N PRO A 144 -16.55 2.51 6.00
CA PRO A 144 -17.34 3.67 5.63
C PRO A 144 -18.25 4.15 6.75
N LYS A 145 -18.63 5.43 6.71
CA LYS A 145 -19.66 5.97 7.59
C LYS A 145 -20.98 5.22 7.37
N ASP A 146 -21.65 4.86 8.47
CA ASP A 146 -22.92 4.12 8.46
C ASP A 146 -22.84 2.83 7.62
N TRP A 147 -21.75 2.08 7.81
CA TRP A 147 -21.41 0.92 7.01
C TRP A 147 -22.54 -0.12 6.97
N ASP A 148 -22.86 -0.53 5.75
CA ASP A 148 -23.84 -1.55 5.41
C ASP A 148 -23.18 -2.56 4.47
N PRO A 149 -23.04 -3.84 4.88
CA PRO A 149 -22.39 -4.88 4.07
C PRO A 149 -23.09 -5.14 2.72
N ALA A 150 -24.36 -4.76 2.56
CA ALA A 150 -25.09 -4.92 1.30
C ALA A 150 -24.75 -3.83 0.26
N LYS A 151 -24.07 -2.76 0.68
CA LYS A 151 -23.70 -1.64 -0.20
C LYS A 151 -22.29 -1.76 -0.74
N THR A 152 -22.09 -1.09 -1.88
CA THR A 152 -20.80 -0.97 -2.56
C THR A 152 -20.17 0.37 -2.25
N TYR A 153 -18.89 0.37 -1.87
CA TYR A 153 -18.16 1.60 -1.48
C TYR A 153 -16.85 1.76 -2.26
N PRO A 154 -16.33 3.01 -2.35
CA PRO A 154 -14.98 3.24 -2.82
C PRO A 154 -13.92 2.50 -2.00
N LEU A 155 -12.77 2.24 -2.62
CA LEU A 155 -11.57 1.76 -1.94
C LEU A 155 -10.51 2.88 -1.93
N PHE A 156 -9.96 3.15 -0.75
CA PHE A 156 -8.80 4.02 -0.53
C PHE A 156 -7.65 3.17 -0.01
N LEU A 157 -6.72 2.79 -0.89
CA LEU A 157 -5.55 1.99 -0.52
C LEU A 157 -4.34 2.90 -0.29
N GLU A 158 -3.91 2.98 0.97
CA GLU A 158 -2.80 3.83 1.39
C GLU A 158 -1.53 3.03 1.67
N LEU A 159 -0.44 3.44 1.04
CA LEU A 159 0.89 2.89 1.26
C LEU A 159 1.65 3.77 2.26
N HIS A 160 2.18 3.15 3.31
CA HIS A 160 2.88 3.82 4.38
C HIS A 160 4.30 4.29 4.03
N GLY A 161 4.77 5.31 4.73
CA GLY A 161 6.19 5.67 4.76
C GLY A 161 7.05 4.63 5.48
N ALA A 162 8.37 4.76 5.38
CA ALA A 162 9.27 3.97 6.21
C ALA A 162 9.05 4.33 7.69
N GLY A 163 9.08 3.33 8.56
CA GLY A 163 8.87 3.52 10.01
C GLY A 163 9.46 2.38 10.82
N ASN A 164 8.91 2.10 11.99
CA ASN A 164 9.31 0.92 12.75
C ASN A 164 9.03 -0.37 11.93
N PRO A 165 10.03 -1.21 11.65
CA PRO A 165 9.85 -2.43 10.86
C PRO A 165 9.30 -3.61 11.67
N HIS A 166 9.22 -3.51 13.01
CA HIS A 166 8.69 -4.59 13.86
C HIS A 166 7.24 -4.90 13.45
N PRO A 167 6.87 -6.17 13.17
CA PRO A 167 5.55 -6.54 12.66
C PRO A 167 4.39 -6.07 13.55
N LEU A 168 4.57 -6.10 14.88
CA LEU A 168 3.57 -5.63 15.84
C LEU A 168 3.55 -4.12 16.08
N SER A 169 4.54 -3.34 15.59
CA SER A 169 4.65 -1.90 15.91
C SER A 169 3.42 -1.10 15.51
N ARG A 170 2.94 -1.29 14.28
CA ARG A 170 1.73 -0.62 13.76
C ARG A 170 0.47 -1.14 14.43
N ILE A 171 0.42 -2.42 14.81
CA ILE A 171 -0.70 -3.04 15.52
C ILE A 171 -0.84 -2.41 16.90
N ALA A 172 0.23 -2.35 17.68
CA ALA A 172 0.22 -1.67 18.98
C ALA A 172 -0.17 -0.20 18.85
N LYS A 173 0.33 0.49 17.81
CA LYS A 173 0.03 1.90 17.55
C LYS A 173 -1.44 2.17 17.20
N LYS A 174 -2.15 1.24 16.54
CA LYS A 174 -3.56 1.38 16.16
C LYS A 174 -4.54 0.73 17.13
N LEU A 175 -4.14 -0.33 17.84
CA LEU A 175 -5.00 -1.08 18.75
C LEU A 175 -4.71 -0.81 20.22
N GLY A 176 -3.62 -0.14 20.57
CA GLY A 176 -3.29 0.21 21.95
C GLY A 176 -4.24 1.22 22.61
N SER A 177 -3.96 1.52 23.88
CA SER A 177 -4.75 2.44 24.71
C SER A 177 -4.37 3.91 24.55
N THR A 178 -3.20 4.21 23.98
CA THR A 178 -2.70 5.58 23.81
C THR A 178 -2.97 6.10 22.40
N PRO A 179 -3.74 7.18 22.23
CA PRO A 179 -3.77 7.95 20.99
C PRO A 179 -2.39 8.59 20.82
N GLN A 180 -1.68 8.22 19.76
CA GLN A 180 -0.44 8.85 19.26
C GLN A 180 0.82 8.69 20.12
N ALA A 181 1.72 7.80 19.68
CA ALA A 181 3.15 8.01 19.86
C ALA A 181 3.68 8.86 18.70
N GLU A 182 4.08 10.11 18.99
CA GLU A 182 5.05 10.81 18.14
C GLU A 182 6.35 9.99 18.13
N ASP A 183 6.93 9.79 16.95
CA ASP A 183 8.27 9.19 16.89
C ASP A 183 9.36 10.26 17.01
N SER A 184 10.60 9.80 17.17
CA SER A 184 11.80 10.63 17.35
C SER A 184 12.17 11.51 16.14
N GLN A 185 11.43 11.41 15.04
CA GLN A 185 11.56 12.27 13.86
C GLN A 185 10.47 13.38 13.84
N GLY A 186 9.69 13.52 14.91
CA GLY A 186 8.59 14.48 14.98
C GLY A 186 7.36 14.04 14.17
N TYR A 187 7.24 12.75 13.85
CA TYR A 187 6.07 12.22 13.15
C TYR A 187 4.96 11.94 14.18
N THR A 188 4.11 12.94 14.42
CA THR A 188 2.76 12.66 14.94
C THR A 188 2.12 11.74 13.93
N VAL A 189 1.66 10.54 14.32
CA VAL A 189 0.88 9.67 13.44
C VAL A 189 -0.24 10.52 12.87
N PRO A 190 -0.22 10.89 11.59
CA PRO A 190 -1.31 11.66 11.06
C PRO A 190 -2.50 10.71 11.09
N LYS A 191 -3.58 11.15 11.72
CA LYS A 191 -4.85 10.44 11.53
C LYS A 191 -5.08 10.42 10.04
N VAL A 192 -5.30 9.26 9.45
CA VAL A 192 -5.42 9.23 7.99
C VAL A 192 -6.73 9.88 7.58
N TYR A 193 -6.71 10.80 6.61
CA TYR A 193 -7.93 11.51 6.20
C TYR A 193 -9.00 10.58 5.65
N ALA A 194 -8.68 9.59 4.81
CA ALA A 194 -9.68 8.62 4.35
C ALA A 194 -10.29 7.79 5.51
N GLU A 195 -9.51 7.52 6.57
CA GLU A 195 -9.97 6.89 7.80
C GLU A 195 -10.90 7.82 8.60
N ILE A 196 -10.66 9.13 8.61
CA ILE A 196 -11.51 10.12 9.30
C ILE A 196 -12.77 10.48 8.51
N ASP A 197 -12.63 10.72 7.21
CA ASP A 197 -13.71 11.08 6.29
C ASP A 197 -14.67 9.90 6.10
N ARG A 198 -14.14 8.67 6.14
CA ARG A 198 -14.92 7.43 6.06
C ARG A 198 -15.82 7.37 4.82
N SER A 199 -15.36 7.93 3.70
CA SER A 199 -16.10 7.94 2.42
C SER A 199 -16.05 6.61 1.67
N GLY A 200 -15.28 5.64 2.17
CA GLY A 200 -15.17 4.30 1.60
C GLY A 200 -14.40 3.37 2.53
N TYR A 201 -14.05 2.20 2.01
CA TYR A 201 -13.12 1.32 2.69
C TYR A 201 -11.72 1.93 2.65
N TRP A 202 -11.16 2.21 3.81
CA TRP A 202 -9.75 2.61 3.92
C TRP A 202 -8.90 1.37 4.23
N VAL A 203 -7.87 1.12 3.42
CA VAL A 203 -7.00 -0.06 3.52
C VAL A 203 -5.55 0.38 3.63
N TYR A 204 -4.86 -0.11 4.67
CA TYR A 204 -3.47 0.25 4.97
C TYR A 204 -2.66 -1.00 5.30
N PRO A 205 -2.02 -1.61 4.28
CA PRO A 205 -1.28 -2.86 4.43
C PRO A 205 0.10 -2.67 5.08
N PHE A 206 0.57 -3.71 5.77
CA PHE A 206 1.92 -3.75 6.33
C PHE A 206 3.00 -3.96 5.27
N CYS A 207 2.70 -4.67 4.17
CA CYS A 207 3.57 -4.86 3.02
C CYS A 207 5.03 -5.22 3.36
N ARG A 208 5.21 -6.13 4.32
CA ARG A 208 6.54 -6.55 4.81
C ARG A 208 7.41 -5.41 5.37
N GLY A 209 6.79 -4.36 5.93
CA GLY A 209 7.50 -3.25 6.56
C GLY A 209 8.23 -2.36 5.55
N ASN A 210 9.53 -2.10 5.76
CA ASN A 210 10.26 -1.07 5.00
C ASN A 210 10.90 -1.58 3.69
N MET A 211 10.30 -2.58 3.03
CA MET A 211 10.85 -3.22 1.82
C MET A 211 10.60 -2.43 0.53
N GLY A 212 10.05 -1.21 0.61
CA GLY A 212 9.94 -0.30 -0.53
C GLY A 212 8.97 -0.76 -1.63
N TYR A 213 8.00 -1.61 -1.29
CA TYR A 213 6.96 -2.11 -2.21
C TYR A 213 7.53 -2.77 -3.47
N ARG A 214 8.55 -3.61 -3.27
CA ARG A 214 9.22 -4.37 -4.34
C ARG A 214 9.18 -5.85 -4.02
N GLU A 215 9.29 -6.66 -5.07
CA GLU A 215 9.37 -8.11 -4.93
C GLU A 215 8.21 -8.63 -4.06
N ILE A 216 8.52 -9.31 -2.96
CA ILE A 216 7.51 -9.85 -2.05
C ILE A 216 6.63 -8.77 -1.40
N ALA A 217 7.14 -7.56 -1.18
CA ALA A 217 6.34 -6.46 -0.62
C ALA A 217 5.36 -5.88 -1.65
N GLU A 218 5.70 -5.95 -2.94
CA GLU A 218 4.74 -5.66 -4.01
C GLU A 218 3.65 -6.73 -4.07
N VAL A 219 4.04 -8.01 -4.04
CA VAL A 219 3.07 -9.13 -3.99
C VAL A 219 2.09 -8.92 -2.84
N ASP A 220 2.58 -8.54 -1.67
CA ASP A 220 1.76 -8.31 -0.48
C ASP A 220 0.74 -7.16 -0.66
N VAL A 221 1.07 -6.09 -1.40
CA VAL A 221 0.09 -5.05 -1.79
C VAL A 221 -1.04 -5.67 -2.61
N LEU A 222 -0.69 -6.50 -3.58
CA LEU A 222 -1.64 -7.10 -4.50
C LEU A 222 -2.48 -8.18 -3.83
N GLU A 223 -1.90 -8.96 -2.91
CA GLU A 223 -2.60 -9.95 -2.09
C GLU A 223 -3.57 -9.26 -1.12
N THR A 224 -3.18 -8.12 -0.51
CA THR A 224 -4.12 -7.28 0.25
C THR A 224 -5.29 -6.84 -0.63
N TYR A 225 -5.00 -6.33 -1.83
CA TYR A 225 -6.01 -5.88 -2.78
C TYR A 225 -6.96 -7.03 -3.17
N ASP A 226 -6.46 -8.24 -3.43
CA ASP A 226 -7.32 -9.39 -3.72
C ASP A 226 -8.12 -9.83 -2.49
N HIS A 227 -7.50 -9.85 -1.29
CA HIS A 227 -8.15 -10.27 -0.06
C HIS A 227 -9.34 -9.37 0.29
N ILE A 228 -9.19 -8.04 0.21
CA ILE A 228 -10.31 -7.12 0.49
C ILE A 228 -11.46 -7.31 -0.51
N HIS A 229 -11.17 -7.58 -1.78
CA HIS A 229 -12.20 -7.83 -2.80
C HIS A 229 -12.94 -9.16 -2.63
N LYS A 230 -12.38 -10.11 -1.86
CA LYS A 230 -13.09 -11.36 -1.49
C LYS A 230 -14.07 -11.13 -0.33
N LEU A 231 -13.81 -10.13 0.51
CA LEU A 231 -14.58 -9.87 1.72
C LEU A 231 -15.64 -8.79 1.53
N PHE A 232 -15.45 -7.83 0.62
CA PHE A 232 -16.30 -6.65 0.51
C PHE A 232 -16.68 -6.31 -0.94
N SER A 233 -17.89 -5.80 -1.11
CA SER A 233 -18.36 -5.17 -2.35
C SER A 233 -17.66 -3.82 -2.55
N ILE A 234 -16.64 -3.80 -3.40
CA ILE A 234 -15.88 -2.59 -3.75
C ILE A 234 -16.35 -2.04 -5.08
N ASP A 235 -16.54 -0.72 -5.15
CA ASP A 235 -16.91 -0.04 -6.37
C ASP A 235 -15.79 -0.18 -7.41
N PRO A 236 -16.05 -0.86 -8.54
CA PRO A 236 -15.00 -1.11 -9.53
C PRO A 236 -14.50 0.17 -10.21
N ASN A 237 -15.25 1.27 -10.09
CA ASN A 237 -14.92 2.54 -10.70
C ASN A 237 -14.39 3.58 -9.70
N ARG A 238 -14.34 3.27 -8.40
CA ARG A 238 -13.83 4.19 -7.36
C ARG A 238 -12.81 3.48 -6.46
N ARG A 239 -11.67 3.12 -7.05
CA ARG A 239 -10.53 2.53 -6.36
C ARG A 239 -9.36 3.50 -6.46
N TYR A 240 -8.78 3.89 -5.34
CA TYR A 240 -7.78 4.93 -5.26
C TYR A 240 -6.51 4.40 -4.58
N LEU A 241 -5.36 4.85 -5.07
CA LEU A 241 -4.04 4.48 -4.54
C LEU A 241 -3.28 5.74 -4.14
N TYR A 242 -2.77 5.78 -2.92
CA TYR A 242 -1.94 6.89 -2.47
C TYR A 242 -0.94 6.50 -1.39
N GLY A 243 0.00 7.38 -1.09
CA GLY A 243 0.97 7.14 -0.02
C GLY A 243 2.06 8.18 0.08
N PHE A 244 2.82 8.12 1.18
CA PHE A 244 3.86 9.09 1.54
C PHE A 244 5.26 8.48 1.58
N SER A 245 6.28 9.22 1.15
CA SER A 245 7.69 8.80 1.25
C SER A 245 7.94 7.48 0.52
N MET A 246 8.31 6.43 1.25
CA MET A 246 8.35 5.05 0.73
C MET A 246 7.03 4.65 0.05
N GLY A 247 5.89 4.98 0.65
CA GLY A 247 4.56 4.73 0.09
C GLY A 247 4.19 5.62 -1.09
N GLY A 248 4.79 6.81 -1.18
CA GLY A 248 4.71 7.65 -2.38
C GLY A 248 5.44 6.99 -3.56
N GLY A 249 6.63 6.44 -3.30
CA GLY A 249 7.38 5.64 -4.26
C GLY A 249 6.66 4.32 -4.63
N GLY A 250 6.05 3.67 -3.65
CA GLY A 250 5.17 2.52 -3.87
C GLY A 250 3.97 2.87 -4.75
N THR A 251 3.33 4.01 -4.51
CA THR A 251 2.19 4.48 -5.31
C THR A 251 2.57 4.69 -6.76
N TRP A 252 3.70 5.37 -6.99
CA TRP A 252 4.29 5.54 -8.32
C TRP A 252 4.50 4.18 -9.01
N ARG A 253 5.11 3.21 -8.31
CA ARG A 253 5.40 1.88 -8.85
C ARG A 253 4.14 1.08 -9.17
N ILE A 254 3.24 0.92 -8.20
CA ILE A 254 2.06 0.04 -8.33
C ILE A 254 1.08 0.60 -9.36
N ALA A 255 0.89 1.92 -9.42
CA ALA A 255 0.00 2.55 -10.40
C ALA A 255 0.44 2.24 -11.85
N GLN A 256 1.74 2.25 -12.13
CA GLN A 256 2.28 1.90 -13.47
C GLN A 256 2.04 0.44 -13.82
N ARG A 257 2.06 -0.46 -12.84
CA ARG A 257 1.97 -1.92 -13.06
C ARG A 257 0.55 -2.43 -13.12
N THR A 258 -0.38 -1.66 -12.57
CA THR A 258 -1.80 -2.01 -12.47
C THR A 258 -2.69 -0.82 -12.87
N PRO A 259 -2.44 -0.19 -14.03
CA PRO A 259 -3.05 1.10 -14.39
C PRO A 259 -4.57 1.02 -14.54
N ASP A 260 -5.11 -0.16 -14.83
CA ASP A 260 -6.53 -0.44 -14.97
C ASP A 260 -7.26 -0.67 -13.64
N ARG A 261 -6.55 -0.66 -12.51
CA ARG A 261 -7.18 -0.86 -11.19
C ARG A 261 -7.63 0.42 -10.54
N TRP A 262 -7.03 1.55 -10.92
CA TRP A 262 -7.14 2.80 -10.16
C TRP A 262 -7.92 3.84 -10.95
N ALA A 263 -8.90 4.46 -10.28
CA ALA A 263 -9.59 5.64 -10.78
C ALA A 263 -8.67 6.87 -10.80
N ALA A 264 -7.78 6.97 -9.82
CA ALA A 264 -6.73 7.98 -9.72
C ALA A 264 -5.67 7.52 -8.70
N ALA A 265 -4.47 8.11 -8.78
CA ALA A 265 -3.39 7.88 -7.82
C ALA A 265 -2.72 9.19 -7.35
N CYS A 266 -2.36 9.27 -6.07
CA CYS A 266 -1.75 10.46 -5.47
C CYS A 266 -0.48 10.12 -4.68
N SER A 267 0.65 10.68 -5.09
CA SER A 267 1.96 10.39 -4.50
C SER A 267 2.50 11.60 -3.71
N PHE A 268 2.78 11.40 -2.42
CA PHE A 268 3.34 12.42 -1.54
C PHE A 268 4.81 12.14 -1.23
N ALA A 269 5.68 13.13 -1.46
CA ALA A 269 7.13 13.07 -1.24
C ALA A 269 7.75 11.72 -1.68
N PRO A 270 7.58 11.27 -2.94
CA PRO A 270 7.92 9.91 -3.33
C PRO A 270 9.41 9.58 -3.22
N SER A 271 9.74 8.43 -2.63
CA SER A 271 11.09 7.86 -2.68
C SER A 271 11.23 6.84 -3.82
N VAL A 272 11.91 7.24 -4.90
CA VAL A 272 12.16 6.45 -6.11
C VAL A 272 13.65 6.28 -6.45
N HIS A 273 14.54 6.58 -5.50
CA HIS A 273 15.99 6.46 -5.68
C HIS A 273 16.46 5.08 -6.20
N ARG A 274 15.78 3.99 -5.84
CA ARG A 274 16.12 2.63 -6.31
C ARG A 274 15.40 2.22 -7.60
N ASP A 275 14.59 3.09 -8.22
CA ASP A 275 13.64 2.75 -9.30
C ASP A 275 14.23 2.94 -10.70
N GLU A 276 15.21 2.10 -11.05
CA GLU A 276 15.94 2.14 -12.31
C GLU A 276 15.19 1.49 -13.48
N ASN A 277 14.26 0.55 -13.20
CA ASN A 277 13.62 -0.30 -14.22
C ASN A 277 12.24 0.17 -14.71
N THR A 278 11.63 1.20 -14.13
CA THR A 278 10.26 1.63 -14.51
C THR A 278 10.14 2.38 -15.83
N ARG A 279 11.25 2.75 -16.50
CA ARG A 279 11.20 3.62 -17.70
C ARG A 279 10.23 3.16 -18.78
N TYR A 280 10.03 1.84 -18.93
CA TYR A 280 9.14 1.27 -19.94
C TYR A 280 7.68 1.19 -19.50
N LEU A 281 7.44 1.18 -18.18
CA LEU A 281 6.11 1.06 -17.59
C LEU A 281 5.41 2.41 -17.45
N VAL A 282 6.15 3.53 -17.52
CA VAL A 282 5.59 4.89 -17.35
C VAL A 282 4.43 5.14 -18.32
N SER A 283 4.51 4.63 -19.56
CA SER A 283 3.44 4.80 -20.56
C SER A 283 2.10 4.18 -20.15
N ASN A 284 2.08 3.26 -19.18
CA ASN A 284 0.85 2.71 -18.64
C ASN A 284 0.03 3.77 -17.86
N LEU A 285 0.67 4.84 -17.37
CA LEU A 285 -0.01 5.91 -16.63
C LEU A 285 -0.72 6.93 -17.52
N ILE A 286 -0.67 6.82 -18.84
CA ILE A 286 -1.35 7.76 -19.77
C ILE A 286 -2.82 7.95 -19.38
N GLN A 287 -3.48 6.89 -18.91
CA GLN A 287 -4.91 6.88 -18.62
C GLN A 287 -5.24 6.95 -17.11
N VAL A 288 -4.23 7.10 -16.26
CA VAL A 288 -4.43 7.18 -14.81
C VAL A 288 -4.23 8.64 -14.39
N PRO A 289 -5.29 9.34 -13.94
CA PRO A 289 -5.13 10.63 -13.29
C PRO A 289 -4.10 10.51 -12.16
N PHE A 290 -3.02 11.29 -12.24
CA PHE A 290 -1.91 11.22 -11.31
C PHE A 290 -1.65 12.59 -10.67
N LYS A 291 -1.63 12.64 -9.34
CA LYS A 291 -1.21 13.80 -8.56
C LYS A 291 0.09 13.50 -7.85
N ILE A 292 0.99 14.47 -7.81
CA ILE A 292 2.28 14.38 -7.13
C ILE A 292 2.55 15.65 -6.34
N MET A 293 2.92 15.49 -5.07
CA MET A 293 3.17 16.58 -4.14
C MET A 293 4.47 16.36 -3.38
N THR A 294 5.27 17.40 -3.18
CA THR A 294 6.48 17.34 -2.34
C THR A 294 6.77 18.70 -1.71
N GLY A 295 7.50 18.73 -0.60
CA GLY A 295 7.96 19.98 -0.01
C GLY A 295 9.16 20.58 -0.75
N SER A 296 9.32 21.91 -0.73
CA SER A 296 10.49 22.58 -1.33
C SER A 296 11.77 22.39 -0.52
N GLU A 297 11.66 22.02 0.75
CA GLU A 297 12.78 21.71 1.66
C GLU A 297 12.90 20.21 1.93
N ASP A 298 12.10 19.39 1.24
CA ASP A 298 12.16 17.94 1.32
C ASP A 298 13.39 17.41 0.58
N PHE A 299 14.13 16.51 1.24
CA PHE A 299 15.31 15.88 0.64
C PHE A 299 14.96 14.97 -0.56
N LEU A 300 13.68 14.60 -0.74
CA LEU A 300 13.15 13.86 -1.89
C LEU A 300 12.66 14.75 -3.05
N LEU A 301 12.85 16.08 -2.98
CA LEU A 301 12.56 16.98 -4.11
C LEU A 301 13.24 16.55 -5.44
N PRO A 302 14.48 16.02 -5.46
CA PRO A 302 15.07 15.48 -6.68
C PRO A 302 14.28 14.31 -7.28
N ASP A 303 13.70 13.45 -6.45
CA ASP A 303 12.89 12.30 -6.87
C ASP A 303 11.56 12.74 -7.47
N TYR A 304 10.95 13.80 -6.92
CA TYR A 304 9.80 14.47 -7.53
C TYR A 304 10.12 14.93 -8.97
N HIS A 305 11.24 15.62 -9.17
CA HIS A 305 11.65 16.07 -10.52
C HIS A 305 11.96 14.89 -11.45
N LYS A 306 12.57 13.82 -10.94
CA LYS A 306 12.83 12.60 -11.70
C LYS A 306 11.54 11.96 -12.23
N ILE A 307 10.48 11.91 -11.41
CA ILE A 307 9.18 11.39 -11.84
C ILE A 307 8.57 12.27 -12.93
N LEU A 308 8.56 13.60 -12.74
CA LEU A 308 8.02 14.51 -13.76
C LEU A 308 8.76 14.40 -15.10
N GLY A 309 10.09 14.33 -15.08
CA GLY A 309 10.89 14.13 -16.30
C GLY A 309 10.61 12.79 -16.98
N LYS A 310 10.37 11.71 -16.21
CA LYS A 310 9.97 10.41 -16.76
C LYS A 310 8.58 10.46 -17.42
N LEU A 311 7.62 11.13 -16.79
CA LEU A 311 6.25 11.30 -17.32
C LEU A 311 6.26 12.10 -18.63
N GLU A 312 6.98 13.22 -18.64
CA GLU A 312 7.16 14.05 -19.84
C GLU A 312 7.82 13.28 -20.97
N ALA A 313 8.93 12.58 -20.70
CA ALA A 313 9.64 11.79 -21.71
C ALA A 313 8.80 10.64 -22.28
N ALA A 314 7.83 10.13 -21.52
CA ALA A 314 6.91 9.08 -21.95
C ALA A 314 5.66 9.61 -22.66
N GLY A 315 5.49 10.94 -22.77
CA GLY A 315 4.29 11.56 -23.35
C GLY A 315 3.03 11.37 -22.50
N VAL A 316 3.18 11.10 -21.20
CA VAL A 316 2.04 11.05 -20.26
C VAL A 316 1.52 12.47 -20.06
N PRO A 317 0.19 12.70 -20.05
CA PRO A 317 -0.37 14.01 -19.74
C PRO A 317 0.23 14.58 -18.47
N LYS A 318 0.50 15.90 -18.47
CA LYS A 318 1.11 16.57 -17.33
C LYS A 318 0.29 16.29 -16.06
N PRO A 319 0.88 15.71 -15.00
CA PRO A 319 0.15 15.41 -13.77
C PRO A 319 -0.22 16.70 -13.03
N ASP A 320 -1.16 16.60 -12.09
CA ASP A 320 -1.36 17.62 -11.07
C ASP A 320 -0.14 17.58 -10.14
N ALA A 321 0.77 18.54 -10.31
CA ALA A 321 2.08 18.53 -9.67
C ALA A 321 2.27 19.80 -8.83
N ARG A 322 2.58 19.64 -7.53
CA ARG A 322 2.73 20.78 -6.62
C ARG A 322 3.93 20.63 -5.71
N ILE A 323 4.72 21.71 -5.62
CA ILE A 323 5.77 21.88 -4.61
C ILE A 323 5.20 22.77 -3.50
N ILE A 324 5.26 22.31 -2.25
CA ILE A 324 4.77 23.03 -1.07
C ILE A 324 5.93 23.86 -0.49
N PRO A 325 5.86 25.20 -0.51
CA PRO A 325 6.94 26.05 0.00
C PRO A 325 7.24 25.82 1.48
N GLY A 326 8.52 25.75 1.83
CA GLY A 326 9.02 25.64 3.20
C GLY A 326 8.73 24.31 3.91
N LEU A 327 8.13 23.34 3.22
CA LEU A 327 7.80 22.04 3.82
C LEU A 327 9.04 21.12 3.76
N PRO A 328 9.56 20.64 4.91
CA PRO A 328 10.54 19.54 4.96
C PRO A 328 9.86 18.18 4.74
N HIS A 329 10.55 17.06 5.03
CA HIS A 329 10.01 15.71 4.80
C HIS A 329 8.95 15.27 5.82
N HIS A 330 7.81 15.97 5.87
CA HIS A 330 6.73 15.73 6.83
C HIS A 330 5.42 15.35 6.13
N TYR A 331 4.68 14.42 6.72
CA TYR A 331 3.35 14.04 6.23
C TYR A 331 2.27 14.89 6.91
N LEU A 332 1.84 15.95 6.22
CA LEU A 332 0.83 16.86 6.73
C LEU A 332 -0.58 16.36 6.43
N MET A 333 -1.42 16.41 7.46
CA MET A 333 -2.82 16.01 7.40
C MET A 333 -3.61 16.75 6.32
N ASP A 334 -3.45 18.07 6.25
CA ASP A 334 -4.18 18.90 5.28
C ASP A 334 -3.81 18.56 3.83
N LEU A 335 -2.54 18.18 3.58
CA LEU A 335 -2.11 17.74 2.25
C LEU A 335 -2.70 16.37 1.92
N GLN A 336 -2.72 15.46 2.88
CA GLN A 336 -3.38 14.17 2.70
C GLN A 336 -4.87 14.36 2.39
N ALA A 337 -5.56 15.24 3.10
CA ALA A 337 -6.95 15.59 2.84
C ALA A 337 -7.14 16.17 1.44
N GLU A 338 -6.30 17.12 1.02
CA GLU A 338 -6.30 17.67 -0.35
C GLU A 338 -6.15 16.57 -1.40
N GLY A 339 -5.21 15.64 -1.21
CA GLY A 339 -5.01 14.54 -2.16
C GLY A 339 -6.18 13.57 -2.20
N VAL A 340 -6.79 13.23 -1.06
CA VAL A 340 -7.96 12.35 -1.01
C VAL A 340 -9.19 13.00 -1.63
N GLU A 341 -9.45 14.28 -1.37
CA GLU A 341 -10.54 15.03 -2.03
C GLU A 341 -10.31 15.15 -3.54
N TRP A 342 -9.06 15.32 -3.97
CA TRP A 342 -8.73 15.26 -5.38
C TRP A 342 -8.99 13.88 -5.99
N LEU A 343 -8.60 12.79 -5.32
CA LEU A 343 -8.86 11.41 -5.77
C LEU A 343 -10.36 11.17 -6.01
N LYS A 344 -11.22 11.63 -5.09
CA LYS A 344 -12.69 11.47 -5.14
C LYS A 344 -13.36 12.11 -6.36
N GLN A 345 -12.67 13.01 -7.08
CA GLN A 345 -13.18 13.63 -8.31
C GLN A 345 -13.17 12.68 -9.50
N PHE A 346 -12.43 11.57 -9.41
CA PHE A 346 -12.22 10.65 -10.53
C PHE A 346 -13.02 9.37 -10.38
N THR A 347 -13.49 8.88 -11.52
CA THR A 347 -14.00 7.52 -11.69
C THR A 347 -13.17 6.83 -12.75
N ARG A 348 -12.90 5.55 -12.52
CA ARG A 348 -12.16 4.70 -13.44
C ARG A 348 -12.96 4.56 -14.73
N LYS A 349 -12.31 4.78 -15.88
CA LYS A 349 -12.91 4.63 -17.20
C LYS A 349 -12.01 3.77 -18.07
N ARG A 350 -12.58 2.70 -18.64
CA ARG A 350 -11.88 1.91 -19.66
C ARG A 350 -11.70 2.76 -20.92
N PRO A 351 -10.48 2.94 -21.42
CA PRO A 351 -10.25 3.66 -22.67
C PRO A 351 -10.57 2.77 -23.88
N ASP A 352 -11.00 3.37 -24.99
CA ASP A 352 -11.16 2.66 -26.26
C ASP A 352 -9.80 2.34 -26.92
N ALA A 353 -8.74 3.05 -26.55
CA ALA A 353 -7.38 2.73 -26.95
C ALA A 353 -6.40 2.91 -25.79
N PHE A 354 -5.51 1.93 -25.60
CA PHE A 354 -4.49 1.97 -24.56
C PHE A 354 -3.23 1.23 -24.96
N VAL A 355 -2.16 1.56 -24.24
CA VAL A 355 -0.90 0.83 -24.26
C VAL A 355 -0.75 0.16 -22.91
N PHE A 356 -0.34 -1.10 -22.93
CA PHE A 356 0.04 -1.82 -21.74
C PHE A 356 1.40 -2.46 -21.92
N THR A 357 2.32 -2.16 -21.02
CA THR A 357 3.64 -2.78 -20.93
C THR A 357 3.76 -3.50 -19.60
N THR A 358 4.24 -4.73 -19.60
CA THR A 358 4.52 -5.49 -18.39
C THR A 358 5.90 -6.10 -18.47
N ASP A 359 6.59 -6.13 -17.34
CA ASP A 359 7.85 -6.85 -17.16
C ASP A 359 7.65 -8.16 -16.39
N ASP A 360 6.39 -8.54 -16.09
CA ASP A 360 6.00 -9.49 -15.04
C ASP A 360 7.00 -10.63 -14.77
N ASP A 361 7.51 -10.59 -13.54
CA ASP A 361 8.47 -11.51 -12.96
C ASP A 361 7.86 -12.29 -11.77
N LEU A 362 6.55 -12.14 -11.50
CA LEU A 362 5.92 -12.80 -10.36
C LEU A 362 5.81 -14.31 -10.60
N PRO A 363 6.11 -15.17 -9.60
CA PRO A 363 5.91 -16.61 -9.71
C PRO A 363 4.46 -16.94 -10.02
N GLU A 364 4.23 -17.91 -10.91
CA GLU A 364 2.88 -18.32 -11.33
C GLU A 364 2.00 -18.77 -10.16
N SER A 365 2.61 -19.34 -9.11
CA SER A 365 1.94 -19.74 -7.85
C SER A 365 1.34 -18.56 -7.07
N SER A 366 1.81 -17.33 -7.30
CA SER A 366 1.31 -16.13 -6.64
C SER A 366 0.28 -15.37 -7.49
N ARG A 367 -0.09 -15.90 -8.67
CA ARG A 367 -0.97 -15.23 -9.63
C ARG A 367 -2.43 -15.65 -9.45
N THR A 368 -3.25 -14.68 -9.11
CA THR A 368 -4.69 -14.62 -9.32
C THR A 368 -4.95 -13.46 -10.27
N LYS A 369 -6.17 -13.35 -10.83
CA LYS A 369 -6.55 -12.20 -11.66
C LYS A 369 -6.22 -10.85 -11.00
N ARG A 370 -6.39 -10.74 -9.68
CA ARG A 370 -6.13 -9.51 -8.90
C ARG A 370 -4.74 -9.43 -8.29
N THR A 371 -3.92 -10.48 -8.34
CA THR A 371 -2.51 -10.43 -7.91
C THR A 371 -1.52 -10.38 -9.06
N SER A 372 -1.99 -10.53 -10.31
CA SER A 372 -1.14 -10.43 -11.49
C SER A 372 -0.87 -8.99 -11.92
N VAL A 373 0.33 -8.74 -12.44
CA VAL A 373 0.75 -7.44 -13.02
C VAL A 373 1.01 -7.54 -14.52
N ASN A 374 0.58 -8.64 -15.13
CA ASN A 374 0.65 -8.89 -16.58
C ASN A 374 -0.70 -8.74 -17.28
N GLU A 375 -1.70 -8.18 -16.60
CA GLU A 375 -3.04 -7.94 -17.12
C GLU A 375 -3.40 -6.46 -17.01
N CYS A 376 -4.07 -5.93 -18.03
CA CYS A 376 -4.64 -4.60 -18.04
C CYS A 376 -5.91 -4.60 -18.89
N TRP A 377 -7.04 -4.22 -18.31
CA TRP A 377 -8.34 -4.14 -19.01
C TRP A 377 -8.73 -5.45 -19.71
N GLY A 378 -8.48 -6.58 -19.06
CA GLY A 378 -8.74 -7.91 -19.62
C GLY A 378 -7.77 -8.37 -20.69
N VAL A 379 -6.68 -7.63 -20.95
CA VAL A 379 -5.59 -8.07 -21.84
C VAL A 379 -4.44 -8.56 -20.98
N THR A 380 -4.23 -9.87 -20.98
CA THR A 380 -3.15 -10.54 -20.25
C THR A 380 -2.02 -10.90 -21.22
N LEU A 381 -0.79 -10.51 -20.91
CA LEU A 381 0.40 -10.81 -21.72
C LEU A 381 1.31 -11.82 -21.02
N LYS A 382 1.74 -12.84 -21.74
CA LYS A 382 2.86 -13.68 -21.30
C LYS A 382 4.12 -13.20 -21.99
N ARG A 383 5.13 -12.79 -21.22
CA ARG A 383 6.43 -12.34 -21.73
C ARG A 383 7.25 -13.52 -22.25
N ILE A 384 8.02 -13.30 -23.33
CA ILE A 384 9.08 -14.23 -23.74
C ILE A 384 10.21 -14.10 -22.72
N HIS A 385 10.31 -15.04 -21.79
CA HIS A 385 11.27 -14.99 -20.68
C HIS A 385 12.37 -16.06 -20.86
N PRO A 386 13.67 -15.71 -20.71
CA PRO A 386 14.22 -14.41 -20.29
C PRO A 386 14.52 -13.43 -21.44
N GLU A 387 14.22 -13.78 -22.69
CA GLU A 387 14.75 -13.12 -23.90
C GLU A 387 14.24 -11.69 -24.09
N ALA A 388 12.96 -11.43 -23.80
CA ALA A 388 12.37 -10.10 -23.93
C ALA A 388 12.32 -9.40 -22.57
N ARG A 389 12.92 -8.22 -22.44
CA ARG A 389 12.90 -7.43 -21.18
C ARG A 389 11.49 -7.06 -20.70
N PHE A 390 10.55 -6.90 -21.64
CA PHE A 390 9.15 -6.58 -21.37
C PHE A 390 8.26 -7.18 -22.46
N ALA A 391 6.99 -7.39 -22.14
CA ALA A 391 5.93 -7.57 -23.11
C ALA A 391 5.11 -6.28 -23.22
N ARG A 392 4.70 -5.92 -24.42
CA ARG A 392 3.88 -4.74 -24.68
C ARG A 392 2.73 -5.08 -25.61
N ALA A 393 1.57 -4.49 -25.35
CA ALA A 393 0.44 -4.44 -26.26
C ALA A 393 0.01 -2.99 -26.49
N LYS A 394 -0.30 -2.65 -27.74
CA LYS A 394 -1.17 -1.52 -28.08
C LYS A 394 -2.51 -2.10 -28.46
N VAL A 395 -3.57 -1.63 -27.83
CA VAL A 395 -4.92 -2.16 -27.96
C VAL A 395 -5.81 -1.02 -28.42
N SER A 396 -6.58 -1.25 -29.48
CA SER A 396 -7.67 -0.36 -29.88
C SER A 396 -8.95 -1.14 -30.09
N ARG A 397 -10.04 -0.54 -29.67
CA ARG A 397 -11.39 -1.05 -29.77
C ARG A 397 -12.23 -0.08 -30.57
N GLU A 398 -12.77 -0.55 -31.69
CA GLU A 398 -13.65 0.25 -32.53
C GLU A 398 -14.80 -0.64 -33.01
N ASN A 399 -16.03 -0.26 -32.66
CA ASN A 399 -17.22 -1.07 -32.90
C ASN A 399 -17.04 -2.49 -32.34
N GLN A 400 -17.14 -3.51 -33.20
CA GLN A 400 -16.93 -4.91 -32.86
C GLN A 400 -15.55 -5.44 -33.30
N VAL A 401 -14.60 -4.54 -33.53
CA VAL A 401 -13.23 -4.88 -33.91
C VAL A 401 -12.28 -4.55 -32.76
N LEU A 402 -11.50 -5.55 -32.35
CA LEU A 402 -10.40 -5.42 -31.41
C LEU A 402 -9.09 -5.59 -32.16
N THR A 403 -8.29 -4.52 -32.24
CA THR A 403 -6.97 -4.55 -32.87
C THR A 403 -5.89 -4.50 -31.79
N ILE A 404 -4.93 -5.43 -31.88
CA ILE A 404 -3.86 -5.57 -30.92
C ILE A 404 -2.53 -5.69 -31.66
N GLU A 405 -1.59 -4.80 -31.36
CA GLU A 405 -0.18 -4.93 -31.74
C GLU A 405 0.62 -5.35 -30.51
N THR A 406 1.44 -6.38 -30.64
CA THR A 406 2.23 -6.91 -29.52
C THR A 406 3.73 -6.85 -29.82
N THR A 407 4.54 -6.81 -28.77
CA THR A 407 6.00 -6.93 -28.86
C THR A 407 6.51 -7.62 -27.60
N GLY A 408 7.40 -8.62 -27.76
CA GLY A 408 8.01 -9.33 -26.62
C GLY A 408 7.07 -10.27 -25.84
N ALA A 409 5.89 -10.56 -26.39
CA ALA A 409 4.91 -11.49 -25.82
C ALA A 409 4.96 -12.83 -26.56
N SER A 410 4.90 -13.94 -25.82
CA SER A 410 4.77 -15.31 -26.35
C SER A 410 3.32 -15.72 -26.49
N SER A 411 2.44 -15.17 -25.67
CA SER A 411 1.01 -15.37 -25.78
C SER A 411 0.22 -14.20 -25.20
N ILE A 412 -1.04 -14.13 -25.59
CA ILE A 412 -2.02 -13.15 -25.13
C ILE A 412 -3.31 -13.86 -24.73
N SER A 413 -3.93 -13.42 -23.64
CA SER A 413 -5.28 -13.84 -23.25
C SER A 413 -6.19 -12.63 -23.12
N LEU A 414 -7.44 -12.81 -23.50
CA LEU A 414 -8.46 -11.77 -23.61
C LEU A 414 -9.68 -12.15 -22.77
N ASP A 415 -10.00 -11.29 -21.81
CA ASP A 415 -11.22 -11.32 -21.02
C ASP A 415 -12.12 -10.16 -21.44
N PHE A 416 -13.34 -10.48 -21.85
CA PHE A 416 -14.33 -9.50 -22.32
C PHE A 416 -15.37 -9.11 -21.26
N SER A 417 -15.24 -9.64 -20.03
CA SER A 417 -16.16 -9.36 -18.93
C SER A 417 -16.14 -7.90 -18.48
N GLU A 418 -17.23 -7.47 -17.87
CA GLU A 418 -17.32 -6.22 -17.12
C GLU A 418 -17.20 -6.52 -15.62
N PRO A 419 -16.68 -5.60 -14.79
CA PRO A 419 -16.19 -4.26 -15.12
C PRO A 419 -14.68 -4.20 -15.43
N ASP A 420 -13.94 -5.29 -15.23
CA ASP A 420 -12.47 -5.28 -15.24
C ASP A 420 -11.86 -5.79 -16.56
N GLY A 421 -12.61 -6.48 -17.43
CA GLY A 421 -12.15 -6.94 -18.74
C GLY A 421 -12.25 -5.88 -19.85
N LEU A 422 -12.30 -6.28 -21.12
CA LEU A 422 -12.43 -5.42 -22.31
C LEU A 422 -13.85 -4.86 -22.49
N GLY A 423 -14.85 -5.49 -21.89
CA GLY A 423 -16.27 -5.09 -21.98
C GLY A 423 -16.82 -5.00 -23.39
N MET A 424 -16.48 -5.96 -24.24
CA MET A 424 -17.06 -6.12 -25.58
C MET A 424 -18.03 -7.30 -25.56
N LYS A 425 -19.16 -7.19 -26.24
CA LYS A 425 -20.20 -8.23 -26.25
C LYS A 425 -20.70 -8.50 -27.66
N GLY A 426 -21.13 -9.73 -27.91
CA GLY A 426 -21.69 -10.16 -29.19
C GLY A 426 -20.60 -10.58 -30.17
N TYR A 427 -20.89 -10.53 -31.47
CA TYR A 427 -19.96 -10.96 -32.51
C TYR A 427 -18.80 -9.99 -32.67
N LEU A 428 -17.56 -10.47 -32.48
CA LEU A 428 -16.32 -9.70 -32.54
C LEU A 428 -15.42 -10.15 -33.69
N THR A 429 -14.60 -9.24 -34.20
CA THR A 429 -13.42 -9.54 -35.03
C THR A 429 -12.17 -9.13 -34.27
N ILE A 430 -11.19 -10.02 -34.17
CA ILE A 430 -9.92 -9.77 -33.46
C ILE A 430 -8.77 -9.79 -34.47
N VAL A 431 -8.07 -8.66 -34.55
CA VAL A 431 -6.89 -8.49 -35.39
C VAL A 431 -5.66 -8.41 -34.49
N LEU A 432 -4.81 -9.43 -34.55
CA LEU A 432 -3.58 -9.51 -33.76
C LEU A 432 -2.38 -9.40 -34.71
N ASN A 433 -1.51 -8.42 -34.49
CA ASN A 433 -0.33 -8.13 -35.31
C ASN A 433 -0.64 -8.03 -36.81
N GLY A 434 -1.80 -7.45 -37.16
CA GLY A 434 -2.27 -7.29 -38.55
C GLY A 434 -2.99 -8.49 -39.15
N ILE A 435 -3.11 -9.61 -38.42
CA ILE A 435 -3.78 -10.83 -38.87
C ILE A 435 -5.11 -10.99 -38.15
N THR A 436 -6.19 -11.29 -38.89
CA THR A 436 -7.47 -11.67 -38.26
C THR A 436 -7.34 -13.06 -37.66
N VAL A 437 -7.35 -13.16 -36.33
CA VAL A 437 -7.17 -14.42 -35.59
C VAL A 437 -8.47 -15.01 -35.06
N TYR A 438 -9.55 -14.21 -35.01
CA TYR A 438 -10.85 -14.66 -34.54
C TYR A 438 -12.00 -13.84 -35.12
N GLN A 439 -13.08 -14.52 -35.48
CA GLN A 439 -14.38 -13.93 -35.77
C GLN A 439 -15.48 -14.80 -35.15
N GLY A 440 -16.25 -14.25 -34.21
CA GLY A 440 -17.24 -15.01 -33.46
C GLY A 440 -17.72 -14.29 -32.22
N ASP A 441 -18.60 -14.93 -31.45
CA ASP A 441 -19.14 -14.34 -30.22
C ASP A 441 -18.05 -14.11 -29.16
N SER A 442 -18.21 -13.02 -28.40
CA SER A 442 -17.36 -12.64 -27.28
C SER A 442 -17.32 -13.75 -26.22
N LYS A 443 -16.13 -14.29 -25.97
CA LYS A 443 -15.84 -15.28 -24.93
C LYS A 443 -14.37 -15.15 -24.52
N PRO A 444 -13.94 -15.70 -23.37
CA PRO A 444 -12.52 -15.76 -23.05
C PRO A 444 -11.73 -16.45 -24.17
N LEU A 445 -10.63 -15.83 -24.61
CA LEU A 445 -9.80 -16.30 -25.73
C LEU A 445 -8.32 -16.20 -25.37
N SER A 446 -7.51 -17.09 -25.92
CA SER A 446 -6.05 -17.08 -25.79
C SER A 446 -5.41 -17.41 -27.13
N PHE A 447 -4.30 -16.73 -27.44
CA PHE A 447 -3.55 -16.91 -28.68
C PHE A 447 -2.05 -16.94 -28.37
N ASP A 448 -1.33 -17.84 -29.04
CA ASP A 448 0.13 -17.80 -29.11
C ASP A 448 0.58 -16.80 -30.20
N ILE A 449 1.72 -16.15 -30.01
CA ILE A 449 2.24 -15.05 -30.84
C ILE A 449 3.53 -15.43 -31.57
#